data_AF-A0A432UC52-F1
#
_entry.id   AF-A0A432UC52-F1
#
_cell.length_a   1.000
_cell.length_b   1.000
_cell.length_c   1.000
_cell.angle_alpha   90.00
_cell.angle_beta   90.00
_cell.angle_gamma   90.00
#
_symmetry.space_group_name_H-M   'P 1'
#
loop_
_entity.id
_entity.type
_entity.pdbx_description
1 polymer ?
#
loop_
_entity_poly.entity_id
_entity_poly.type
_entity_poly.pdbx_seq_one_letter_code
_entity_poly.pdbx_strand_id
1 'polypeptide(L)'
;MVVDFKELGVWGALELKKRGADYGDLFFERRFTFSGKCEDNRIENISSGLEIGVGVRFVKNYKTYYGFTNDVSKTSILNLIENLASASREEKEVVLDFTRGDLRYEGIVEGADLDVPTDKKVDFLKEANESARSFGDRIKQVTVVLRDQLQEVCIVNTEGKIVEDLRPRVVFYVLVVASDGVELQTGYEPVGHLGDYSLFERVSPEEVARRASERALKMLKAKPAPSGSFTVVISSSAGGTMIHEAVGHGLEADLANQGLSVYSGKVGEKVASELITVVDNGYMKGKYGSSGYDDEGVPTGKNVLIENGILKGYMYDLLEAMKAGEEPTGNGRRQSYKHVP
;
A
#
# COMPACT_ATOMS: atom_id res chain seq x y z
N MET A 1 -4.39 28.20 7.80
CA MET A 1 -2.94 28.16 7.60
C MET A 1 -2.62 26.86 6.90
N VAL A 2 -1.93 26.91 5.76
CA VAL A 2 -1.31 25.71 5.18
C VAL A 2 -0.13 25.37 6.08
N VAL A 3 -0.16 24.20 6.72
CA VAL A 3 0.94 23.75 7.57
C VAL A 3 2.11 23.37 6.66
N ASP A 4 3.27 24.01 6.84
CA ASP A 4 4.49 23.62 6.13
C ASP A 4 5.12 22.40 6.84
N PHE A 5 4.86 21.21 6.30
CA PHE A 5 5.41 19.97 6.83
C PHE A 5 6.94 19.90 6.73
N LYS A 6 7.55 20.59 5.76
CA LYS A 6 9.01 20.52 5.56
C LYS A 6 9.74 21.29 6.64
N GLU A 7 9.29 22.51 6.95
CA GLU A 7 9.91 23.32 8.02
C GLU A 7 9.80 22.60 9.38
N LEU A 8 8.62 22.09 9.71
CA LEU A 8 8.41 21.31 10.94
C LEU A 8 9.24 20.02 10.96
N GLY A 9 9.33 19.32 9.83
CA GLY A 9 10.12 18.10 9.71
C GLY A 9 11.61 18.32 9.88
N VAL A 10 12.18 19.37 9.28
CA VAL A 10 13.59 19.74 9.42
C VAL A 10 13.93 20.03 10.88
N TRP A 11 13.11 20.86 11.53
CA TRP A 11 13.28 21.13 12.95
C TRP A 11 13.14 19.86 13.80
N GLY A 12 12.11 19.04 13.55
CA GLY A 12 11.88 17.80 14.30
C GLY A 12 13.02 16.80 14.17
N ALA A 13 13.59 16.63 12.96
CA ALA A 13 14.72 15.74 12.72
C ALA A 13 15.98 16.20 13.47
N LEU A 14 16.22 17.52 13.53
CA LEU A 14 17.29 18.08 14.37
C LEU A 14 17.05 17.75 15.86
N GLU A 15 15.83 17.91 16.37
CA GLU A 15 15.50 17.60 17.77
C GLU A 15 15.65 16.11 18.10
N LEU A 16 15.29 15.21 17.18
CA LEU A 16 15.50 13.77 17.30
C LEU A 16 17.00 13.44 17.40
N LYS A 17 17.81 13.97 16.47
CA LYS A 17 19.25 13.73 16.46
C LYS A 17 19.96 14.33 17.68
N LYS A 18 19.56 15.54 18.08
CA LYS A 18 20.05 16.22 19.30
C LYS A 18 19.89 15.36 20.55
N ARG A 19 18.77 14.62 20.65
CA ARG A 19 18.45 13.72 21.78
C ARG A 19 19.06 12.31 21.64
N GLY A 20 19.97 12.12 20.69
CA GLY A 20 20.77 10.91 20.57
C GLY A 20 20.12 9.78 19.79
N ALA A 21 19.14 10.07 18.93
CA ALA A 21 18.64 9.09 17.97
C ALA A 21 19.79 8.58 17.06
N ASP A 22 19.90 7.26 16.90
CA ASP A 22 20.81 6.69 15.91
C ASP A 22 20.24 6.98 14.52
N TYR A 23 18.92 6.78 14.38
CA TYR A 23 18.08 7.22 13.26
C TYR A 23 16.75 7.76 13.79
N GLY A 24 16.13 8.68 13.07
CA GLY A 24 14.74 9.08 13.33
C GLY A 24 14.09 9.73 12.11
N ASP A 25 12.77 9.67 12.07
CA ASP A 25 11.98 10.31 11.02
C ASP A 25 10.69 10.94 11.55
N LEU A 26 10.22 11.91 10.78
CA LEU A 26 8.89 12.48 10.86
C LEU A 26 8.17 12.18 9.53
N PHE A 27 7.09 11.42 9.61
CA PHE A 27 6.21 11.12 8.49
C PHE A 27 4.94 11.96 8.62
N PHE A 28 4.83 13.00 7.81
CA PHE A 28 3.63 13.83 7.73
C PHE A 28 2.71 13.28 6.66
N GLU A 29 1.42 13.25 6.98
CA GLU A 29 0.39 12.75 6.09
C GLU A 29 -0.78 13.71 6.04
N ARG A 30 -1.25 13.99 4.82
CA ARG A 30 -2.58 14.51 4.56
C ARG A 30 -3.28 13.58 3.59
N ARG A 31 -4.44 13.05 3.98
CA ARG A 31 -5.18 12.07 3.20
C ARG A 31 -6.63 12.50 3.04
N PHE A 32 -7.04 12.79 1.82
CA PHE A 32 -8.43 12.92 1.43
C PHE A 32 -8.95 11.55 1.02
N THR A 33 -10.16 11.19 1.42
CA THR A 33 -10.76 9.89 1.11
C THR A 33 -12.22 10.06 0.70
N PHE A 34 -12.66 9.19 -0.19
CA PHE A 34 -14.06 8.95 -0.52
C PHE A 34 -14.34 7.44 -0.52
N SER A 35 -15.51 7.04 -0.01
CA SER A 35 -16.00 5.68 -0.10
C SER A 35 -17.49 5.69 -0.41
N GLY A 36 -17.88 5.13 -1.54
CA GLY A 36 -19.26 4.88 -1.92
C GLY A 36 -19.55 3.38 -1.98
N LYS A 37 -20.71 2.97 -1.46
CA LYS A 37 -21.21 1.58 -1.53
C LYS A 37 -22.64 1.58 -2.06
N CYS A 38 -22.86 0.83 -3.13
CA CYS A 38 -24.19 0.44 -3.60
C CYS A 38 -24.44 -1.03 -3.25
N GLU A 39 -25.59 -1.32 -2.66
CA GLU A 39 -26.07 -2.67 -2.35
C GLU A 39 -27.61 -2.64 -2.39
N ASP A 40 -28.25 -3.77 -2.68
CA ASP A 40 -29.72 -3.87 -2.70
C ASP A 40 -30.44 -2.80 -3.55
N ASN A 41 -29.86 -2.46 -4.72
CA ASN A 41 -30.39 -1.44 -5.64
C ASN A 41 -30.45 -0.01 -5.07
N ARG A 42 -29.71 0.27 -3.99
CA ARG A 42 -29.63 1.60 -3.40
C ARG A 42 -28.21 1.93 -2.99
N ILE A 43 -27.97 3.22 -2.78
CA ILE A 43 -26.72 3.68 -2.19
C ILE A 43 -26.84 3.52 -0.67
N GLU A 44 -26.07 2.60 -0.10
CA GLU A 44 -26.08 2.33 1.34
C GLU A 44 -25.25 3.35 2.12
N ASN A 45 -24.09 3.71 1.57
CA ASN A 45 -23.13 4.55 2.26
C ASN A 45 -22.36 5.42 1.25
N ILE A 46 -22.25 6.70 1.58
CA ILE A 46 -21.27 7.61 1.00
C ILE A 46 -20.58 8.28 2.18
N SER A 47 -19.26 8.16 2.24
CA SER A 47 -18.44 8.86 3.20
C SER A 47 -17.27 9.56 2.51
N SER A 48 -16.87 10.69 3.08
CA SER A 48 -15.64 11.39 2.72
C SER A 48 -14.93 11.83 3.99
N GLY A 49 -13.60 11.92 3.94
CA GLY A 49 -12.82 12.28 5.11
C GLY A 49 -11.51 12.97 4.75
N LEU A 50 -11.02 13.77 5.70
CA LEU A 50 -9.69 14.35 5.69
C LEU A 50 -8.98 13.89 6.96
N GLU A 51 -7.87 13.17 6.79
CA GLU A 51 -6.96 12.82 7.87
C GLU A 51 -5.68 13.63 7.72
N ILE A 52 -5.23 14.26 8.80
CA ILE A 52 -3.94 14.96 8.87
C ILE A 52 -3.24 14.53 10.15
N GLY A 53 -1.96 14.23 10.04
CA GLY A 53 -1.15 13.94 11.22
C GLY A 53 0.33 13.75 10.91
N VAL A 54 1.07 13.45 11.97
CA VAL A 54 2.49 13.15 11.92
C VAL A 54 2.79 11.93 12.77
N GLY A 55 3.55 11.01 12.19
CA GLY A 55 4.19 9.89 12.88
C GLY A 55 5.64 10.25 13.15
N VAL A 56 6.11 10.00 14.36
CA VAL A 56 7.49 10.27 14.78
C VAL A 56 8.13 8.95 15.20
N ARG A 57 9.26 8.64 14.57
CA ARG A 57 10.05 7.44 14.87
C ARG A 57 11.39 7.85 15.45
N PHE A 58 11.71 7.32 16.63
CA PHE A 58 13.00 7.46 17.29
C PHE A 58 13.65 6.08 17.38
N VAL A 59 14.75 5.86 16.67
CA VAL A 59 15.49 4.59 16.66
C VAL A 59 16.75 4.73 17.48
N LYS A 60 16.94 3.82 18.44
CA LYS A 60 18.14 3.73 19.28
C LYS A 60 18.50 2.29 19.57
N ASN A 61 19.76 1.91 19.36
CA ASN A 61 20.27 0.56 19.57
C ASN A 61 19.39 -0.51 18.88
N TYR A 62 19.05 -0.27 17.60
CA TYR A 62 18.17 -1.14 16.79
C TYR A 62 16.76 -1.36 17.36
N LYS A 63 16.29 -0.46 18.23
CA LYS A 63 14.92 -0.46 18.75
C LYS A 63 14.16 0.76 18.27
N THR A 64 12.91 0.53 17.88
CA THR A 64 11.99 1.58 17.46
C THR A 64 11.11 2.04 18.62
N TYR A 65 11.13 3.35 18.87
CA TYR A 65 10.17 4.04 19.71
C TYR A 65 9.30 4.90 18.80
N TYR A 66 8.00 4.66 18.81
CA TYR A 66 7.07 5.29 17.88
C TYR A 66 5.97 6.02 18.62
N GLY A 67 5.60 7.17 18.09
CA GLY A 67 4.44 7.93 18.55
C GLY A 67 3.84 8.71 17.40
N PHE A 68 2.59 9.14 17.55
CA PHE A 68 1.90 9.90 16.52
C PHE A 68 0.92 10.90 17.11
N THR A 69 0.56 11.92 16.33
CA THR A 69 -0.45 12.92 16.70
C THR A 69 -1.17 13.46 15.46
N ASN A 70 -2.42 13.87 15.61
CA ASN A 70 -3.17 14.63 14.60
C ASN A 70 -3.08 16.16 14.83
N ASP A 71 -2.47 16.59 15.93
CA ASP A 71 -2.13 17.99 16.18
C ASP A 71 -0.72 18.28 15.63
N VAL A 72 -0.66 18.83 14.41
CA VAL A 72 0.60 19.14 13.72
C VAL A 72 1.14 20.51 14.15
N SER A 73 1.16 20.76 15.46
CA SER A 73 1.79 21.93 16.07
C SER A 73 3.20 21.60 16.56
N LYS A 74 4.10 22.58 16.49
CA LYS A 74 5.49 22.44 16.97
C LYS A 74 5.55 21.93 18.42
N THR A 75 4.66 22.42 19.29
CA THR A 75 4.56 22.01 20.70
C THR A 75 4.15 20.56 20.86
N SER A 76 3.13 20.09 20.12
CA SER A 76 2.67 18.69 20.19
C SER A 76 3.75 17.72 19.71
N ILE A 77 4.43 18.07 18.61
CA ILE A 77 5.56 17.30 18.08
C ILE A 77 6.74 17.29 19.06
N LEU A 78 7.07 18.42 19.70
CA LEU A 78 8.14 18.47 20.70
C LEU A 78 7.87 17.52 21.87
N ASN A 79 6.67 17.62 22.46
CA ASN A 79 6.28 16.77 23.58
C ASN A 79 6.34 15.28 23.20
N LEU A 80 5.92 14.95 21.98
CA LEU A 80 6.01 13.59 21.45
C LEU A 80 7.47 13.13 21.35
N ILE A 81 8.35 13.94 20.74
CA ILE A 81 9.79 13.66 20.62
C ILE A 81 10.42 13.46 22.00
N GLU A 82 10.12 14.32 22.97
CA GLU A 82 10.68 14.23 24.33
C GLU A 82 10.26 12.95 25.05
N ASN A 83 9.00 12.55 24.92
CA ASN A 83 8.51 11.29 25.47
C ASN A 83 9.24 10.07 24.85
N LEU A 84 9.40 10.05 23.52
CA LEU A 84 10.10 8.97 22.82
C LEU A 84 11.60 8.93 23.16
N ALA A 85 12.22 10.10 23.30
CA ALA A 85 13.63 10.26 23.62
C ALA A 85 13.99 9.87 25.06
N SER A 86 13.03 9.57 25.93
CA SER A 86 13.29 9.02 27.27
C SER A 86 14.08 7.70 27.25
N ALA A 87 14.14 7.04 26.10
CA ALA A 87 15.02 5.89 25.80
C ALA A 87 16.52 6.24 25.74
N SER A 88 16.87 7.54 25.69
CA SER A 88 18.21 8.08 25.60
C SER A 88 18.49 9.02 26.77
N ARG A 89 19.77 9.18 27.11
CA ARG A 89 20.25 10.20 28.07
C ARG A 89 21.25 11.17 27.43
N GLU A 90 21.36 11.13 26.11
CA GLU A 90 22.29 11.95 25.34
C GLU A 90 21.64 13.26 24.93
N GLU A 91 22.40 14.35 25.02
CA GLU A 91 22.07 15.62 24.41
C GLU A 91 23.35 16.18 23.77
N LYS A 92 23.31 16.47 22.46
CA LYS A 92 24.46 16.99 21.70
C LYS A 92 24.02 18.08 20.73
N GLU A 93 24.86 19.08 20.55
CA GLU A 93 24.68 19.98 19.40
C GLU A 93 24.90 19.21 18.11
N VAL A 94 23.99 19.39 17.16
CA VAL A 94 23.96 18.67 15.89
C VAL A 94 23.74 19.66 14.77
N VAL A 95 24.46 19.45 13.67
CA VAL A 95 24.21 20.13 12.40
C VAL A 95 23.89 19.02 11.41
N LEU A 96 22.75 19.16 10.73
CA LEU A 96 22.33 18.27 9.65
C LEU A 96 22.17 19.09 8.39
N ASP A 97 22.77 18.60 7.30
CA ASP A 97 22.57 19.16 5.98
C ASP A 97 21.40 18.46 5.30
N PHE A 98 20.37 19.22 4.95
CA PHE A 98 19.17 18.67 4.34
C PHE A 98 19.22 18.76 2.82
N THR A 99 18.87 17.66 2.17
CA THR A 99 18.73 17.53 0.71
C THR A 99 17.31 17.14 0.37
N ARG A 100 16.76 17.77 -0.68
CA ARG A 100 15.44 17.43 -1.21
C ARG A 100 15.60 16.31 -2.23
N GLY A 101 14.78 15.26 -2.10
CA GLY A 101 14.65 14.23 -3.12
C GLY A 101 13.87 14.72 -4.34
N ASP A 102 14.02 14.02 -5.46
CA ASP A 102 13.26 14.28 -6.68
C ASP A 102 11.77 13.95 -6.48
N LEU A 103 10.87 14.61 -7.22
CA LEU A 103 9.43 14.34 -7.22
C LEU A 103 9.11 13.09 -8.06
N ARG A 104 9.56 11.92 -7.60
CA ARG A 104 9.48 10.65 -8.33
C ARG A 104 8.06 10.23 -8.73
N TYR A 105 7.03 10.69 -8.03
CA TYR A 105 5.63 10.37 -8.35
C TYR A 105 5.19 10.90 -9.71
N GLU A 106 5.79 11.98 -10.21
CA GLU A 106 5.49 12.56 -11.53
C GLU A 106 5.74 11.55 -12.67
N GLY A 107 6.66 10.60 -12.46
CA GLY A 107 6.97 9.55 -13.43
C GLY A 107 6.00 8.35 -13.44
N ILE A 108 5.19 8.17 -12.39
CA ILE A 108 4.39 6.95 -12.20
C ILE A 108 2.89 7.19 -11.99
N VAL A 109 2.48 8.39 -11.57
CA VAL A 109 1.08 8.75 -11.37
C VAL A 109 0.42 9.06 -12.72
N GLU A 110 -0.76 8.48 -12.98
CA GLU A 110 -1.56 8.78 -14.17
C GLU A 110 -2.75 9.66 -13.78
N GLY A 111 -2.49 10.96 -13.67
CA GLY A 111 -3.49 11.94 -13.23
C GLY A 111 -3.71 11.95 -11.72
N ALA A 112 -4.15 13.08 -11.19
CA ALA A 112 -4.34 13.28 -9.75
C ALA A 112 -5.64 14.04 -9.42
N ASP A 113 -6.49 14.28 -10.43
CA ASP A 113 -7.75 14.98 -10.24
C ASP A 113 -8.82 14.02 -9.70
N LEU A 114 -8.98 14.03 -8.38
CA LEU A 114 -10.01 13.28 -7.68
C LEU A 114 -11.21 14.15 -7.28
N ASP A 115 -11.25 15.42 -7.71
CA ASP A 115 -12.33 16.38 -7.46
C ASP A 115 -13.50 16.16 -8.44
N VAL A 116 -13.93 14.91 -8.52
CA VAL A 116 -15.10 14.50 -9.29
C VAL A 116 -16.34 14.74 -8.41
N PRO A 117 -17.41 15.41 -8.91
CA PRO A 117 -18.65 15.58 -8.17
C PRO A 117 -19.22 14.24 -7.68
N THR A 118 -19.76 14.24 -6.45
CA THR A 118 -20.32 13.03 -5.82
C THR A 118 -21.38 12.36 -6.70
N ASP A 119 -22.21 13.11 -7.41
CA ASP A 119 -23.24 12.55 -8.30
C ASP A 119 -22.64 11.68 -9.41
N LYS A 120 -21.53 12.11 -10.02
CA LYS A 120 -20.81 11.30 -11.02
C LYS A 120 -20.21 10.04 -10.39
N LYS A 121 -19.69 10.12 -9.17
CA LYS A 121 -19.18 8.94 -8.43
C LYS A 121 -20.30 7.95 -8.14
N VAL A 122 -21.50 8.45 -7.86
CA VAL A 122 -22.71 7.64 -7.66
C VAL A 122 -23.19 7.00 -8.97
N ASP A 123 -23.06 7.69 -10.09
CA ASP A 123 -23.43 7.14 -11.40
C ASP A 123 -22.61 5.89 -11.72
N PHE A 124 -21.28 5.90 -11.49
CA PHE A 124 -20.44 4.70 -11.66
C PHE A 124 -20.93 3.49 -10.83
N LEU A 125 -21.39 3.74 -9.59
CA LEU A 125 -21.92 2.69 -8.73
C LEU A 125 -23.23 2.11 -9.29
N LYS A 126 -24.12 2.99 -9.76
CA LYS A 126 -25.42 2.61 -10.31
C LYS A 126 -25.28 1.87 -11.64
N GLU A 127 -24.47 2.38 -12.55
CA GLU A 127 -24.17 1.75 -13.85
C GLU A 127 -23.71 0.30 -13.69
N ALA A 128 -22.76 0.05 -12.79
CA ALA A 128 -22.31 -1.30 -12.50
C ALA A 128 -23.38 -2.17 -11.82
N ASN A 129 -24.17 -1.63 -10.89
CA ASN A 129 -25.26 -2.39 -10.26
C ASN A 129 -26.34 -2.78 -11.27
N GLU A 130 -26.77 -1.85 -12.12
CA GLU A 130 -27.76 -2.09 -13.18
C GLU A 130 -27.22 -3.10 -14.20
N SER A 131 -25.97 -2.91 -14.66
CA SER A 131 -25.30 -3.83 -15.56
C SER A 131 -25.24 -5.24 -14.99
N ALA A 132 -24.79 -5.40 -13.74
CA ALA A 132 -24.73 -6.72 -13.09
C ALA A 132 -26.11 -7.39 -13.07
N ARG A 133 -27.16 -6.68 -12.67
CA ARG A 133 -28.53 -7.24 -12.54
C ARG A 133 -29.18 -7.59 -13.87
N SER A 134 -28.74 -6.97 -14.98
CA SER A 134 -29.22 -7.30 -16.32
C SER A 134 -28.91 -8.73 -16.77
N PHE A 135 -28.00 -9.45 -16.07
CA PHE A 135 -27.67 -10.85 -16.33
C PHE A 135 -28.74 -11.85 -15.86
N GLY A 136 -29.84 -11.35 -15.27
CA GLY A 136 -31.07 -12.10 -15.05
C GLY A 136 -31.29 -12.54 -13.60
N ASP A 137 -32.45 -13.15 -13.36
CA ASP A 137 -33.03 -13.38 -12.02
C ASP A 137 -32.21 -14.28 -11.10
N ARG A 138 -31.18 -14.96 -11.63
CA ARG A 138 -30.26 -15.75 -10.83
C ARG A 138 -29.33 -14.88 -10.00
N ILE A 139 -29.12 -13.61 -10.36
CA ILE A 139 -28.37 -12.67 -9.53
C ILE A 139 -29.27 -12.18 -8.40
N LYS A 140 -28.86 -12.49 -7.17
CA LYS A 140 -29.64 -12.20 -5.96
C LYS A 140 -29.14 -10.96 -5.24
N GLN A 141 -27.83 -10.77 -5.19
CA GLN A 141 -27.22 -9.62 -4.54
C GLN A 141 -26.10 -9.08 -5.43
N VAL A 142 -26.00 -7.75 -5.46
CA VAL A 142 -24.91 -7.02 -6.09
C VAL A 142 -24.43 -5.98 -5.10
N THR A 143 -23.13 -6.00 -4.83
CA THR A 143 -22.44 -4.99 -4.04
C THR A 143 -21.41 -4.33 -4.93
N VAL A 144 -21.51 -3.01 -5.08
CA VAL A 144 -20.54 -2.19 -5.83
C VAL A 144 -19.87 -1.24 -4.85
N VAL A 145 -18.56 -1.15 -4.91
CA VAL A 145 -17.78 -0.25 -4.06
C VAL A 145 -16.82 0.56 -4.90
N LEU A 146 -16.83 1.87 -4.66
CA LEU A 146 -15.87 2.84 -5.18
C LEU A 146 -15.15 3.47 -4.00
N ARG A 147 -13.83 3.43 -4.01
CA ARG A 147 -12.98 4.15 -3.06
C ARG A 147 -11.96 4.96 -3.83
N ASP A 148 -11.84 6.23 -3.47
CA ASP A 148 -10.70 7.04 -3.89
C ASP A 148 -9.98 7.64 -2.69
N GLN A 149 -8.71 7.96 -2.89
CA GLN A 149 -7.93 8.74 -1.94
C GLN A 149 -6.86 9.57 -2.64
N LEU A 150 -6.64 10.78 -2.14
CA LEU A 150 -5.45 11.58 -2.43
C LEU A 150 -4.60 11.63 -1.16
N GLN A 151 -3.45 10.97 -1.18
CA GLN A 151 -2.52 10.97 -0.06
C GLN A 151 -1.29 11.82 -0.42
N GLU A 152 -1.08 12.90 0.34
CA GLU A 152 0.12 13.74 0.33
C GLU A 152 1.01 13.29 1.50
N VAL A 153 2.27 12.99 1.19
CA VAL A 153 3.26 12.55 2.18
C VAL A 153 4.48 13.47 2.13
N CYS A 154 4.98 13.83 3.30
CA CYS A 154 6.28 14.48 3.47
C CYS A 154 7.06 13.73 4.54
N ILE A 155 8.27 13.28 4.22
CA ILE A 155 9.14 12.54 5.14
C ILE A 155 10.41 13.35 5.32
N VAL A 156 10.77 13.59 6.58
CA VAL A 156 12.03 14.21 6.96
C VAL A 156 12.74 13.35 7.97
N ASN A 157 14.00 13.01 7.72
CA ASN A 157 14.76 12.11 8.56
C ASN A 157 16.09 12.70 9.04
N THR A 158 16.68 12.04 10.04
CA THR A 158 17.95 12.44 10.67
C THR A 158 19.19 12.24 9.79
N GLU A 159 19.04 11.64 8.61
CA GLU A 159 20.10 11.54 7.59
C GLU A 159 20.11 12.74 6.64
N GLY A 160 19.27 13.74 6.91
CA GLY A 160 19.19 14.95 6.12
C GLY A 160 18.40 14.76 4.82
N LYS A 161 17.45 13.83 4.77
CA LYS A 161 16.57 13.68 3.61
C LYS A 161 15.22 14.35 3.86
N ILE A 162 14.75 15.06 2.84
CA ILE A 162 13.39 15.59 2.72
C ILE A 162 12.81 15.00 1.44
N VAL A 163 11.78 14.17 1.55
CA VAL A 163 11.09 13.62 0.38
C VAL A 163 9.61 13.89 0.44
N GLU A 164 9.00 14.07 -0.73
CA GLU A 164 7.57 14.32 -0.90
C GLU A 164 7.01 13.28 -1.86
N ASP A 165 5.79 12.82 -1.59
CA ASP A 165 5.08 11.88 -2.46
C ASP A 165 3.59 12.26 -2.56
N LEU A 166 3.01 12.09 -3.75
CA LEU A 166 1.60 12.34 -4.04
C LEU A 166 1.00 11.08 -4.63
N ARG A 167 0.04 10.49 -3.92
CA ARG A 167 -0.48 9.15 -4.22
C ARG A 167 -2.00 9.20 -4.39
N PRO A 168 -2.50 9.60 -5.57
CA PRO A 168 -3.90 9.43 -5.92
C PRO A 168 -4.17 7.95 -6.21
N ARG A 169 -5.19 7.38 -5.58
CA ARG A 169 -5.56 5.98 -5.80
C ARG A 169 -7.06 5.84 -5.93
N VAL A 170 -7.50 5.10 -6.95
CA VAL A 170 -8.89 4.70 -7.14
C VAL A 170 -8.96 3.17 -7.10
N VAL A 171 -9.91 2.63 -6.35
CA VAL A 171 -10.30 1.22 -6.38
C VAL A 171 -11.79 1.13 -6.62
N PHE A 172 -12.17 0.28 -7.57
CA PHE A 172 -13.54 -0.04 -7.86
C PHE A 172 -13.70 -1.56 -7.93
N TYR A 173 -14.75 -2.10 -7.32
CA TYR A 173 -15.03 -3.52 -7.44
C TYR A 173 -16.51 -3.84 -7.39
N VAL A 174 -16.86 -4.95 -8.03
CA VAL A 174 -18.20 -5.53 -8.00
C VAL A 174 -18.12 -6.94 -7.41
N LEU A 175 -18.99 -7.19 -6.42
CA LEU A 175 -19.25 -8.50 -5.87
C LEU A 175 -20.70 -8.89 -6.23
N VAL A 176 -20.86 -10.05 -6.86
CA VAL A 176 -22.16 -10.61 -7.26
C VAL A 176 -22.38 -11.91 -6.53
N VAL A 177 -23.58 -12.09 -5.99
CA VAL A 177 -24.06 -13.38 -5.48
C VAL A 177 -25.14 -13.89 -6.42
N ALA A 178 -24.92 -15.09 -6.96
CA ALA A 178 -25.87 -15.77 -7.84
C ALA A 178 -26.42 -17.04 -7.17
N SER A 179 -27.67 -17.40 -7.47
CA SER A 179 -28.35 -18.59 -6.99
C SER A 179 -29.24 -19.22 -8.05
N ASP A 180 -29.40 -20.55 -8.01
CA ASP A 180 -30.47 -21.30 -8.67
C ASP A 180 -31.52 -21.86 -7.70
N GLY A 181 -31.50 -21.41 -6.44
CA GLY A 181 -32.42 -21.88 -5.40
C GLY A 181 -31.90 -23.09 -4.62
N VAL A 182 -30.80 -23.70 -5.05
CA VAL A 182 -30.11 -24.77 -4.30
C VAL A 182 -28.74 -24.29 -3.84
N GLU A 183 -27.94 -23.76 -4.77
CA GLU A 183 -26.60 -23.27 -4.47
C GLU A 183 -26.53 -21.73 -4.45
N LEU A 184 -25.52 -21.24 -3.74
CA LEU A 184 -25.09 -19.85 -3.76
C LEU A 184 -23.63 -19.80 -4.20
N GLN A 185 -23.34 -18.98 -5.19
CA GLN A 185 -21.98 -18.79 -5.71
C GLN A 185 -21.69 -17.31 -5.88
N THR A 186 -20.42 -16.96 -5.77
CA THR A 186 -19.97 -15.56 -5.82
C THR A 186 -19.08 -15.29 -7.01
N GLY A 187 -19.11 -14.05 -7.48
CA GLY A 187 -18.21 -13.53 -8.48
C GLY A 187 -17.69 -12.18 -8.00
N TYR A 188 -16.37 -12.01 -8.02
CA TYR A 188 -15.69 -10.80 -7.58
C TYR A 188 -14.78 -10.31 -8.69
N GLU A 189 -14.84 -9.03 -9.03
CA GLU A 189 -13.91 -8.38 -9.95
C GLU A 189 -13.48 -7.01 -9.40
N PRO A 190 -12.20 -6.86 -9.03
CA PRO A 190 -11.63 -5.57 -8.67
C PRO A 190 -10.82 -4.95 -9.79
N VAL A 191 -10.79 -3.62 -9.81
CA VAL A 191 -9.84 -2.80 -10.56
C VAL A 191 -9.26 -1.74 -9.63
N GLY A 192 -7.95 -1.50 -9.76
CA GLY A 192 -7.23 -0.55 -8.91
C GLY A 192 -6.21 0.23 -9.73
N HIS A 193 -6.02 1.49 -9.39
CA HIS A 193 -5.19 2.41 -10.14
C HIS A 193 -4.44 3.39 -9.24
N LEU A 194 -3.15 3.62 -9.54
CA LEU A 194 -2.40 4.76 -9.03
C LEU A 194 -2.59 5.92 -10.03
N GLY A 195 -3.59 6.74 -9.78
CA GLY A 195 -4.05 7.77 -10.68
C GLY A 195 -5.48 8.19 -10.34
N ASP A 196 -6.11 8.86 -11.30
CA ASP A 196 -7.47 9.37 -11.18
C ASP A 196 -8.53 8.44 -11.79
N TYR A 197 -9.69 9.00 -12.13
CA TYR A 197 -10.82 8.29 -12.71
C TYR A 197 -10.62 7.86 -14.17
N SER A 198 -9.50 8.19 -14.82
CA SER A 198 -9.09 7.66 -16.14
C SER A 198 -8.98 6.12 -16.17
N LEU A 199 -8.97 5.46 -15.00
CA LEU A 199 -9.22 4.02 -14.89
C LEU A 199 -10.44 3.56 -15.71
N PHE A 200 -11.54 4.31 -15.68
CA PHE A 200 -12.78 3.93 -16.35
C PHE A 200 -12.74 4.08 -17.88
N GLU A 201 -11.74 4.76 -18.44
CA GLU A 201 -11.46 4.75 -19.89
C GLU A 201 -10.89 3.40 -20.36
N ARG A 202 -10.23 2.67 -19.46
CA ARG A 202 -9.63 1.35 -19.76
C ARG A 202 -10.54 0.19 -19.39
N VAL A 203 -11.29 0.32 -18.29
CA VAL A 203 -12.24 -0.70 -17.84
C VAL A 203 -13.46 0.01 -17.26
N SER A 204 -14.57 0.01 -17.99
CA SER A 204 -15.79 0.68 -17.55
C SER A 204 -16.44 -0.02 -16.34
N PRO A 205 -17.26 0.67 -15.54
CA PRO A 205 -18.00 0.06 -14.44
C PRO A 205 -18.84 -1.17 -14.87
N GLU A 206 -19.44 -1.12 -16.04
CA GLU A 206 -20.25 -2.20 -16.61
C GLU A 206 -19.41 -3.42 -17.01
N GLU A 207 -18.19 -3.21 -17.50
CA GLU A 207 -17.27 -4.30 -17.83
C GLU A 207 -16.81 -5.03 -16.56
N VAL A 208 -16.54 -4.30 -15.47
CA VAL A 208 -16.25 -4.89 -14.16
C VAL A 208 -17.46 -5.72 -13.67
N ALA A 209 -18.65 -5.15 -13.75
CA ALA A 209 -19.89 -5.80 -13.36
C ALA A 209 -20.16 -7.07 -14.16
N ARG A 210 -20.02 -7.01 -15.50
CA ARG A 210 -20.16 -8.16 -16.39
C ARG A 210 -19.24 -9.30 -15.99
N ARG A 211 -17.95 -9.03 -15.76
CA ARG A 211 -16.97 -10.07 -15.37
C ARG A 211 -17.32 -10.72 -14.04
N ALA A 212 -17.75 -9.93 -13.05
CA ALA A 212 -18.20 -10.46 -11.77
C ALA A 212 -19.45 -11.35 -11.93
N SER A 213 -20.46 -10.89 -12.69
CA SER A 213 -21.68 -11.65 -12.98
C SER A 213 -21.41 -12.95 -13.72
N GLU A 214 -20.58 -12.92 -14.77
CA GLU A 214 -20.19 -14.11 -15.53
C GLU A 214 -19.48 -15.13 -14.66
N ARG A 215 -18.60 -14.69 -13.74
CA ARG A 215 -17.93 -15.58 -12.78
C ARG A 215 -18.94 -16.24 -11.85
N ALA A 216 -19.83 -15.48 -11.23
CA ALA A 216 -20.85 -16.01 -10.31
C ALA A 216 -21.75 -17.05 -11.00
N LEU A 217 -22.24 -16.73 -12.21
CA LEU A 217 -23.11 -17.62 -12.99
C LEU A 217 -22.38 -18.86 -13.51
N LYS A 218 -21.11 -18.74 -13.88
CA LYS A 218 -20.28 -19.88 -14.27
C LYS A 218 -20.05 -20.83 -13.10
N MET A 219 -19.81 -20.29 -11.90
CA MET A 219 -19.60 -21.09 -10.69
C MET A 219 -20.84 -21.88 -10.28
N LEU A 220 -22.06 -21.37 -10.51
CA LEU A 220 -23.29 -22.15 -10.27
C LEU A 220 -23.39 -23.44 -11.11
N LYS A 221 -22.65 -23.54 -12.21
CA LYS A 221 -22.61 -24.75 -13.05
C LYS A 221 -21.41 -25.63 -12.73
N ALA A 222 -20.52 -25.19 -11.83
CA ALA A 222 -19.29 -25.90 -11.53
C ALA A 222 -19.58 -27.11 -10.65
N LYS A 223 -18.94 -28.23 -10.97
CA LYS A 223 -18.95 -29.42 -10.10
C LYS A 223 -17.89 -29.26 -9.02
N PRO A 224 -18.03 -29.96 -7.88
CA PRO A 224 -16.98 -30.04 -6.88
C PRO A 224 -15.63 -30.45 -7.50
N ALA A 225 -14.56 -29.79 -7.08
CA ALA A 225 -13.22 -30.13 -7.52
C ALA A 225 -12.78 -31.50 -6.95
N PRO A 226 -11.99 -32.29 -7.68
CA PRO A 226 -11.43 -33.53 -7.17
C PRO A 226 -10.44 -33.26 -6.02
N SER A 227 -10.33 -34.20 -5.07
CA SER A 227 -9.39 -34.13 -3.96
C SER A 227 -8.15 -34.99 -4.21
N GLY A 228 -6.97 -34.48 -3.88
CA GLY A 228 -5.69 -35.17 -4.07
C GLY A 228 -4.59 -34.27 -4.62
N SER A 229 -3.43 -34.87 -4.93
CA SER A 229 -2.32 -34.18 -5.57
C SER A 229 -2.46 -34.26 -7.09
N PHE A 230 -2.50 -33.11 -7.75
CA PHE A 230 -2.63 -33.00 -9.20
C PHE A 230 -1.66 -31.95 -9.73
N THR A 231 -1.34 -32.05 -11.02
CA THR A 231 -0.72 -30.94 -11.74
C THR A 231 -1.76 -29.84 -11.93
N VAL A 232 -1.45 -28.63 -11.47
CA VAL A 232 -2.32 -27.46 -11.59
C VAL A 232 -1.71 -26.47 -12.56
N VAL A 233 -2.49 -26.04 -13.55
CA VAL A 233 -2.13 -24.92 -14.43
C VAL A 233 -2.83 -23.67 -13.91
N ILE A 234 -2.05 -22.69 -13.47
CA ILE A 234 -2.54 -21.46 -12.84
C ILE A 234 -2.50 -20.34 -13.88
N SER A 235 -3.58 -19.56 -14.00
CA SER A 235 -3.59 -18.37 -14.86
C SER A 235 -2.57 -17.35 -14.36
N SER A 236 -2.03 -16.52 -15.25
CA SER A 236 -1.06 -15.47 -14.86
C SER A 236 -1.60 -14.54 -13.77
N SER A 237 -2.89 -14.20 -13.81
CA SER A 237 -3.54 -13.36 -12.81
C SER A 237 -3.60 -14.01 -11.42
N ALA A 238 -3.99 -15.28 -11.32
CA ALA A 238 -4.02 -16.01 -10.05
C ALA A 238 -2.61 -16.39 -9.57
N GLY A 239 -1.67 -16.57 -10.51
CA GLY A 239 -0.27 -16.85 -10.22
C GLY A 239 0.41 -15.72 -9.45
N GLY A 240 0.01 -14.46 -9.69
CA GLY A 240 0.51 -13.32 -8.91
C GLY A 240 0.26 -13.45 -7.41
N THR A 241 -0.97 -13.81 -7.01
CA THR A 241 -1.31 -14.05 -5.59
C THR A 241 -0.55 -15.24 -5.02
N MET A 242 -0.43 -16.33 -5.79
CA MET A 242 0.36 -17.48 -5.34
C MET A 242 1.82 -17.10 -5.05
N ILE A 243 2.45 -16.29 -5.90
CA ILE A 243 3.83 -15.80 -5.68
C ILE A 243 3.89 -14.89 -4.44
N HIS A 244 2.90 -14.03 -4.25
CA HIS A 244 2.81 -13.16 -3.06
C HIS A 244 2.84 -13.98 -1.75
N GLU A 245 2.04 -15.03 -1.66
CA GLU A 245 1.96 -15.87 -0.46
C GLU A 245 3.15 -16.85 -0.34
N ALA A 246 3.52 -17.51 -1.44
CA ALA A 246 4.50 -18.59 -1.41
C ALA A 246 5.93 -18.10 -1.18
N VAL A 247 6.26 -16.91 -1.70
CA VAL A 247 7.60 -16.33 -1.55
C VAL A 247 7.58 -14.88 -1.07
N GLY A 248 6.60 -14.06 -1.46
CA GLY A 248 6.59 -12.62 -1.17
C GLY A 248 6.81 -12.30 0.30
N HIS A 249 5.86 -12.68 1.17
CA HIS A 249 5.98 -12.48 2.62
C HIS A 249 7.21 -13.18 3.22
N GLY A 250 7.51 -14.40 2.75
CA GLY A 250 8.69 -15.12 3.21
C GLY A 250 10.02 -14.39 2.92
N LEU A 251 10.03 -13.45 1.99
CA LEU A 251 11.20 -12.65 1.62
C LEU A 251 11.17 -11.24 2.22
N GLU A 252 10.27 -10.94 3.15
CA GLU A 252 10.33 -9.75 4.00
C GLU A 252 11.45 -9.92 5.04
N ALA A 253 12.32 -8.92 5.17
CA ALA A 253 13.56 -9.04 5.92
C ALA A 253 13.34 -9.19 7.43
N ASP A 254 12.26 -8.66 7.99
CA ASP A 254 11.91 -8.78 9.40
C ASP A 254 11.67 -10.25 9.80
N LEU A 255 10.93 -11.01 8.99
CA LEU A 255 10.71 -12.44 9.17
C LEU A 255 11.98 -13.23 8.91
N ALA A 256 12.74 -12.86 7.87
CA ALA A 256 13.98 -13.54 7.50
C ALA A 256 15.09 -13.38 8.56
N ASN A 257 15.32 -12.17 9.05
CA ASN A 257 16.35 -11.85 10.04
C ASN A 257 16.04 -12.45 11.41
N GLN A 258 14.75 -12.59 11.76
CA GLN A 258 14.32 -13.23 13.01
C GLN A 258 14.37 -14.77 12.95
N GLY A 259 14.69 -15.36 11.79
CA GLY A 259 14.68 -16.81 11.62
C GLY A 259 13.28 -17.43 11.54
N LEU A 260 12.24 -16.60 11.35
CA LEU A 260 10.84 -17.04 11.27
C LEU A 260 10.40 -17.40 9.85
N SER A 261 11.18 -16.97 8.85
CA SER A 261 10.96 -17.33 7.45
C SER A 261 11.61 -18.66 7.09
N VAL A 262 10.94 -19.41 6.21
CA VAL A 262 11.53 -20.60 5.56
C VAL A 262 12.72 -20.26 4.66
N TYR A 263 12.93 -18.97 4.34
CA TYR A 263 14.02 -18.46 3.51
C TYR A 263 15.21 -17.92 4.29
N SER A 264 15.13 -17.85 5.63
CA SER A 264 16.21 -17.37 6.48
C SER A 264 17.55 -18.06 6.18
N GLY A 265 18.59 -17.27 5.93
CA GLY A 265 19.94 -17.75 5.62
C GLY A 265 20.10 -18.46 4.27
N LYS A 266 19.13 -18.37 3.36
CA LYS A 266 19.16 -19.04 2.05
C LYS A 266 19.59 -18.15 0.87
N VAL A 267 20.12 -16.96 1.13
CA VAL A 267 20.63 -16.10 0.04
C VAL A 267 21.77 -16.83 -0.67
N GLY A 268 21.68 -16.92 -2.00
CA GLY A 268 22.59 -17.71 -2.84
C GLY A 268 22.16 -19.16 -3.07
N GLU A 269 21.16 -19.65 -2.36
CA GLU A 269 20.65 -21.03 -2.49
C GLU A 269 19.52 -21.14 -3.52
N LYS A 270 19.33 -22.36 -4.04
CA LYS A 270 18.22 -22.68 -4.95
C LYS A 270 16.93 -22.87 -4.15
N VAL A 271 15.98 -21.95 -4.33
CA VAL A 271 14.69 -21.91 -3.63
C VAL A 271 13.49 -22.14 -4.54
N ALA A 272 13.68 -22.07 -5.86
CA ALA A 272 12.66 -22.36 -6.86
C ALA A 272 13.24 -23.07 -8.09
N SER A 273 12.37 -23.46 -9.03
CA SER A 273 12.79 -23.95 -10.34
C SER A 273 13.64 -22.90 -11.07
N GLU A 274 14.58 -23.33 -11.90
CA GLU A 274 15.42 -22.45 -12.73
C GLU A 274 14.62 -21.61 -13.73
N LEU A 275 13.37 -21.99 -13.99
CA LEU A 275 12.44 -21.25 -14.84
C LEU A 275 11.83 -20.02 -14.13
N ILE A 276 12.08 -19.85 -12.82
CA ILE A 276 11.41 -18.85 -11.99
C ILE A 276 12.36 -17.70 -11.67
N THR A 277 11.93 -16.49 -12.03
CA THR A 277 12.50 -15.22 -11.59
C THR A 277 11.39 -14.40 -10.97
N VAL A 278 11.60 -13.92 -9.74
CA VAL A 278 10.63 -13.14 -8.97
C VAL A 278 11.22 -11.76 -8.69
N VAL A 279 10.43 -10.74 -9.00
CA VAL A 279 10.82 -9.34 -8.89
C VAL A 279 9.73 -8.62 -8.11
N ASP A 280 10.12 -7.91 -7.06
CA ASP A 280 9.30 -6.85 -6.48
C ASP A 280 9.61 -5.52 -7.21
N ASN A 281 8.58 -4.79 -7.63
CA ASN A 281 8.77 -3.54 -8.36
C ASN A 281 7.80 -2.46 -7.90
N GLY A 282 8.29 -1.58 -7.02
CA GLY A 282 7.52 -0.48 -6.46
C GLY A 282 7.39 0.75 -7.38
N TYR A 283 8.09 0.79 -8.53
CA TYR A 283 8.14 1.97 -9.42
C TYR A 283 7.52 1.69 -10.80
N MET A 284 6.26 1.24 -10.82
CA MET A 284 5.52 0.93 -12.04
C MET A 284 4.41 1.95 -12.30
N LYS A 285 4.45 2.57 -13.48
CA LYS A 285 3.46 3.59 -13.88
C LYS A 285 2.02 3.05 -13.81
N GLY A 286 1.14 3.81 -13.17
CA GLY A 286 -0.29 3.54 -13.02
C GLY A 286 -0.67 2.34 -12.14
N LYS A 287 0.31 1.59 -11.60
CA LYS A 287 0.04 0.39 -10.80
C LYS A 287 -0.27 0.76 -9.35
N TYR A 288 -1.37 0.21 -8.84
CA TYR A 288 -1.90 0.53 -7.51
C TYR A 288 -0.88 0.40 -6.37
N GLY A 289 -0.03 -0.63 -6.43
CA GLY A 289 0.97 -0.92 -5.41
C GLY A 289 2.23 -0.05 -5.47
N SER A 290 2.35 0.84 -6.46
CA SER A 290 3.53 1.69 -6.65
C SER A 290 3.47 2.99 -5.84
N SER A 291 4.64 3.57 -5.61
CA SER A 291 4.86 4.88 -4.99
C SER A 291 6.22 5.43 -5.41
N GLY A 292 6.47 6.75 -5.29
CA GLY A 292 7.76 7.32 -5.70
C GLY A 292 8.88 6.95 -4.72
N TYR A 293 8.53 6.99 -3.44
CA TYR A 293 9.33 6.54 -2.30
C TYR A 293 8.49 5.60 -1.45
N ASP A 294 9.15 4.75 -0.66
CA ASP A 294 8.49 4.08 0.45
C ASP A 294 8.17 5.07 1.58
N ASP A 295 7.64 4.57 2.70
CA ASP A 295 7.23 5.42 3.83
C ASP A 295 8.37 5.73 4.81
N GLU A 296 9.60 5.50 4.40
CA GLU A 296 10.83 5.88 5.10
C GLU A 296 11.70 6.85 4.29
N GLY A 297 11.31 7.09 3.03
CA GLY A 297 11.95 8.01 2.12
C GLY A 297 13.01 7.37 1.23
N VAL A 298 13.01 6.05 1.13
CA VAL A 298 13.88 5.29 0.23
C VAL A 298 13.19 5.19 -1.14
N PRO A 299 13.88 5.51 -2.25
CA PRO A 299 13.31 5.38 -3.59
C PRO A 299 12.80 3.95 -3.83
N THR A 300 11.54 3.79 -4.21
CA THR A 300 11.06 2.47 -4.65
C THR A 300 11.70 2.12 -5.98
N GLY A 301 11.83 0.82 -6.25
CA GLY A 301 12.48 0.34 -7.45
C GLY A 301 12.21 -1.12 -7.74
N LYS A 302 13.06 -1.66 -8.62
CA LYS A 302 13.02 -3.05 -9.05
C LYS A 302 14.01 -3.86 -8.22
N ASN A 303 13.49 -4.71 -7.34
CA ASN A 303 14.26 -5.64 -6.51
C ASN A 303 14.13 -7.05 -7.08
N VAL A 304 15.24 -7.63 -7.56
CA VAL A 304 15.25 -9.03 -8.00
C VAL A 304 15.40 -9.90 -6.76
N LEU A 305 14.33 -10.58 -6.38
CA LEU A 305 14.29 -11.42 -5.18
C LEU A 305 14.76 -12.84 -5.49
N ILE A 306 14.31 -13.42 -6.60
CA ILE A 306 14.75 -14.73 -7.07
C ILE A 306 15.16 -14.58 -8.54
N GLU A 307 16.32 -15.11 -8.91
CA GLU A 307 16.78 -15.12 -10.30
C GLU A 307 17.13 -16.56 -10.71
N ASN A 308 16.44 -17.08 -11.72
CA ASN A 308 16.63 -18.46 -12.21
C ASN A 308 16.63 -19.49 -11.06
N GLY A 309 15.67 -19.36 -10.15
CA GLY A 309 15.51 -20.23 -8.98
C GLY A 309 16.43 -19.94 -7.80
N ILE A 310 17.39 -19.02 -7.92
CA ILE A 310 18.35 -18.67 -6.85
C ILE A 310 17.86 -17.44 -6.08
N LEU A 311 17.81 -17.54 -4.75
CA LEU A 311 17.47 -16.42 -3.88
C LEU A 311 18.58 -15.37 -3.89
N LYS A 312 18.24 -14.12 -4.18
CA LYS A 312 19.20 -13.00 -4.31
C LYS A 312 19.25 -12.08 -3.10
N GLY A 313 18.15 -11.96 -2.36
CA GLY A 313 18.04 -11.06 -1.22
C GLY A 313 16.62 -10.98 -0.69
N TYR A 314 16.40 -10.07 0.24
CA TYR A 314 15.12 -9.81 0.88
C TYR A 314 14.63 -8.39 0.59
N MET A 315 13.39 -8.10 0.96
CA MET A 315 12.82 -6.76 0.98
C MET A 315 13.07 -6.13 2.35
N TYR A 316 13.82 -5.03 2.37
CA TYR A 316 14.27 -4.36 3.57
C TYR A 316 13.57 -3.01 3.77
N ASP A 317 13.11 -2.79 5.00
CA ASP A 317 12.97 -1.45 5.59
C ASP A 317 14.35 -0.96 6.10
N LEU A 318 14.42 0.28 6.55
CA LEU A 318 15.66 0.87 7.07
C LEU A 318 16.18 0.15 8.32
N LEU A 319 15.29 -0.30 9.21
CA LEU A 319 15.72 -0.90 10.47
C LEU A 319 16.35 -2.27 10.26
N GLU A 320 15.71 -3.12 9.45
CA GLU A 320 16.20 -4.45 9.13
C GLU A 320 17.42 -4.39 8.22
N ALA A 321 17.49 -3.41 7.30
CA ALA A 321 18.71 -3.11 6.55
C ALA A 321 19.88 -2.80 7.50
N MET A 322 19.66 -1.89 8.47
CA MET A 322 20.67 -1.50 9.45
C MET A 322 21.14 -2.68 10.31
N LYS A 323 20.22 -3.56 10.74
CA LYS A 323 20.57 -4.76 11.52
C LYS A 323 21.37 -5.78 10.70
N ALA A 324 21.06 -5.92 9.42
CA ALA A 324 21.71 -6.85 8.51
C ALA A 324 23.04 -6.30 7.95
N GLY A 325 23.27 -4.99 8.02
CA GLY A 325 24.38 -4.33 7.33
C GLY A 325 24.18 -4.29 5.81
N GLU A 326 22.92 -4.27 5.37
CA GLU A 326 22.49 -4.22 3.98
C GLU A 326 21.93 -2.82 3.64
N GLU A 327 21.70 -2.56 2.36
CA GLU A 327 21.03 -1.33 1.90
C GLU A 327 19.50 -1.50 1.92
N PRO A 328 18.74 -0.44 2.26
CA PRO A 328 17.28 -0.49 2.20
C PRO A 328 16.80 -0.60 0.74
N THR A 329 15.70 -1.31 0.51
CA THR A 329 15.27 -1.68 -0.85
C THR A 329 14.03 -0.91 -1.32
N GLY A 330 13.56 0.08 -0.56
CA GLY A 330 12.34 0.82 -0.87
C GLY A 330 11.07 0.04 -0.54
N ASN A 331 11.10 -0.73 0.54
CA ASN A 331 10.01 -1.61 0.98
C ASN A 331 9.48 -1.30 2.40
N GLY A 332 10.00 -0.28 3.10
CA GLY A 332 9.50 0.12 4.42
C GLY A 332 8.19 0.88 4.30
N ARG A 333 7.05 0.26 4.64
CA ARG A 333 5.71 0.76 4.28
C ARG A 333 4.78 0.76 5.48
N ARG A 334 4.17 1.92 5.76
CA ARG A 334 3.20 2.08 6.84
C ARG A 334 1.78 2.24 6.31
N GLN A 335 0.80 1.78 7.09
CA GLN A 335 -0.62 1.97 6.78
C GLN A 335 -1.03 3.46 6.81
N SER A 336 -0.48 4.23 7.75
CA SER A 336 -0.71 5.68 7.92
C SER A 336 0.31 6.26 8.91
N TYR A 337 0.24 7.56 9.17
CA TYR A 337 1.02 8.22 10.23
C TYR A 337 0.78 7.63 11.64
N LYS A 338 -0.23 6.77 11.84
CA LYS A 338 -0.53 6.12 13.13
C LYS A 338 0.22 4.80 13.33
N HIS A 339 0.93 4.31 12.32
CA HIS A 339 1.53 2.98 12.30
C HIS A 339 3.03 3.06 11.98
N VAL A 340 3.78 2.12 12.55
CA VAL A 340 5.20 1.88 12.21
C VAL A 340 5.25 1.33 10.77
N PRO A 341 6.26 1.72 9.97
CA PRO A 341 6.49 1.16 8.64
C PRO A 341 6.99 -0.28 8.65
#